data_AF-A0A4Q3BTY7-F1
#
_entry.id   AF-A0A4Q3BTY7-F1
#
_cell.length_a   1.000
_cell.length_b   1.000
_cell.length_c   1.000
_cell.angle_alpha   90.00
_cell.angle_beta   90.00
_cell.angle_gamma   90.00
#
_symmetry.space_group_name_H-M   'P 1'
#
loop_
_entity.id
_entity.type
_entity.pdbx_description
1 polymer ?
#
loop_
_entity_poly.entity_id
_entity_poly.type
_entity_poly.pdbx_seq_one_letter_code
_entity_poly.pdbx_strand_id
1 'polypeptide(L)'
;HLFTIPPHRAFADALADGLLARFGDDALGLARGTVLVPNNRAKRAIQEAFVRASGGGLLLPRLVAVGDPELDEAVFEAVPDDKPVPPAVDPLQRRMILARLILESGAQADAAEAVRLAGDLASTLDQLLIEEVPPRALKDLDLGDLSTHWERSLALFEVVLKRWPVELERLGRIDLAERRTRLLAKVAKRWRDAPPAGFVCAAGITASAPAIARLLRVVAEMPKGMVVLPGLSTGIDEREWNLLGPHDPDPATGRRRRAMETHPQFQLKLLLARMGVNRTEFAEWQGGSAHDAPAARSRTIETAMAPPELTRAWSGLGEAERRLDGVRALEAAT
;
A
#
# COMPACT_ATOMS: atom_id res chain seq x y z
N HIS A 1 -19.83 1.82 2.15
CA HIS A 1 -18.61 1.24 2.77
C HIS A 1 -17.32 1.73 2.11
N LEU A 2 -17.36 2.26 0.89
CA LEU A 2 -16.19 2.82 0.19
C LEU A 2 -16.30 4.34 0.09
N PHE A 3 -15.24 5.04 0.45
CA PHE A 3 -15.21 6.50 0.49
C PHE A 3 -13.88 7.06 0.00
N THR A 4 -13.90 8.27 -0.51
CA THR A 4 -12.70 9.04 -0.85
C THR A 4 -12.74 10.41 -0.20
N ILE A 5 -11.60 10.89 0.31
CA ILE A 5 -11.43 12.28 0.74
C ILE A 5 -10.65 13.00 -0.36
N PRO A 6 -11.20 14.06 -0.98
CA PRO A 6 -10.54 14.72 -2.09
C PRO A 6 -9.26 15.46 -1.66
N PRO A 7 -8.27 15.65 -2.56
CA PRO A 7 -6.93 16.15 -2.20
C PRO A 7 -6.90 17.55 -1.60
N HIS A 8 -7.93 18.36 -1.82
CA HIS A 8 -8.03 19.71 -1.26
C HIS A 8 -8.43 19.70 0.22
N ARG A 9 -8.94 18.60 0.77
CA ARG A 9 -9.29 18.51 2.19
C ARG A 9 -8.13 17.99 3.02
N ALA A 10 -8.01 18.49 4.25
CA ALA A 10 -7.05 17.96 5.20
C ALA A 10 -7.46 16.55 5.62
N PHE A 11 -6.82 15.53 5.04
CA PHE A 11 -7.26 14.13 5.14
C PHE A 11 -7.53 13.66 6.59
N ALA A 12 -6.60 13.94 7.51
CA ALA A 12 -6.71 13.52 8.90
C ALA A 12 -7.88 14.21 9.61
N ASP A 13 -8.05 15.51 9.42
CA ASP A 13 -9.12 16.32 10.00
C ASP A 13 -10.48 15.92 9.44
N ALA A 14 -10.61 15.80 8.11
CA ALA A 14 -11.85 15.36 7.47
C ALA A 14 -12.24 13.94 7.89
N LEU A 15 -11.27 13.03 8.05
CA LEU A 15 -11.52 11.68 8.57
C LEU A 15 -12.03 11.73 10.02
N ALA A 16 -11.35 12.48 10.90
CA ALA A 16 -11.72 12.59 12.30
C ALA A 16 -13.12 13.19 12.48
N ASP A 17 -13.41 14.30 11.78
CA ASP A 17 -14.71 14.96 11.75
C ASP A 17 -15.82 14.01 11.29
N GLY A 18 -15.60 13.30 10.17
CA GLY A 18 -16.58 12.34 9.69
C GLY A 18 -16.78 11.12 10.61
N LEU A 19 -15.74 10.66 11.31
CA LEU A 19 -15.88 9.58 12.30
C LEU A 19 -16.60 10.06 13.57
N LEU A 20 -16.32 11.28 14.03
CA LEU A 20 -17.05 11.93 15.12
C LEU A 20 -18.53 12.09 14.79
N ALA A 21 -18.87 12.58 13.60
CA ALA A 21 -20.25 12.72 13.17
C ALA A 21 -21.02 11.38 13.11
N ARG A 22 -20.32 10.26 12.92
CA ARG A 22 -20.93 8.92 12.81
C ARG A 22 -21.01 8.17 14.14
N PHE A 23 -20.04 8.39 15.03
CA PHE A 23 -19.84 7.55 16.22
C PHE A 23 -19.59 8.35 17.51
N GLY A 24 -19.65 9.67 17.46
CA GLY A 24 -19.38 10.57 18.59
C GLY A 24 -20.56 10.79 19.54
N ASP A 25 -21.79 10.47 19.12
CA ASP A 25 -22.99 10.63 19.96
C ASP A 25 -23.06 9.62 21.12
N ASP A 26 -22.45 8.44 20.95
CA ASP A 26 -22.24 7.46 22.02
C ASP A 26 -20.88 7.72 22.67
N ALA A 27 -20.87 7.92 23.99
CA ALA A 27 -19.65 8.15 24.78
C ALA A 27 -18.58 7.06 24.59
N LEU A 28 -18.99 5.83 24.22
CA LEU A 28 -18.07 4.72 23.92
C LEU A 28 -18.08 4.32 22.44
N GLY A 29 -18.80 5.04 21.57
CA GLY A 29 -18.96 4.70 20.16
C GLY A 29 -17.63 4.66 19.42
N LEU A 30 -16.82 5.71 19.59
CA LEU A 30 -15.46 5.78 19.06
C LEU A 30 -14.52 4.74 19.69
N ALA A 31 -14.57 4.57 21.02
CA ALA A 31 -13.68 3.66 21.75
C ALA A 31 -13.81 2.18 21.33
N ARG A 32 -14.99 1.78 20.82
CA ARG A 32 -15.23 0.43 20.30
C ARG A 32 -14.68 0.21 18.89
N GLY A 33 -14.33 1.29 18.19
CA GLY A 33 -13.86 1.23 16.80
C GLY A 33 -12.38 0.90 16.66
N THR A 34 -12.01 0.44 15.47
CA THR A 34 -10.62 0.27 15.04
C THR A 34 -10.39 1.05 13.74
N VAL A 35 -9.31 1.80 13.69
CA VAL A 35 -8.89 2.56 12.50
C VAL A 35 -7.54 2.03 12.03
N LEU A 36 -7.52 1.40 10.85
CA LEU A 36 -6.31 0.95 10.18
C LEU A 36 -5.71 2.11 9.38
N VAL A 37 -4.42 2.35 9.55
CA VAL A 37 -3.70 3.47 8.92
C VAL A 37 -2.39 2.97 8.28
N PRO A 38 -1.83 3.66 7.27
CA PRO A 38 -0.68 3.13 6.52
C PRO A 38 0.58 3.00 7.36
N ASN A 39 0.82 3.91 8.32
CA ASN A 39 2.05 3.94 9.11
C ASN A 39 1.87 4.72 10.42
N ASN A 40 2.89 4.67 11.28
CA ASN A 40 2.88 5.40 12.56
C ASN A 40 2.80 6.93 12.42
N ARG A 41 3.26 7.51 11.30
CA ARG A 41 3.09 8.94 11.04
C ARG A 41 1.62 9.30 10.82
N ALA A 42 0.89 8.51 10.03
CA ALA A 42 -0.54 8.68 9.82
C ALA A 42 -1.34 8.47 11.11
N LYS A 43 -0.95 7.50 11.95
CA LYS A 43 -1.51 7.28 13.29
C LYS A 43 -1.46 8.56 14.13
N ARG A 44 -0.29 9.21 14.21
CA ARG A 44 -0.11 10.47 14.96
C ARG A 44 -0.95 11.60 14.37
N ALA A 45 -0.92 11.78 13.05
CA ALA A 45 -1.69 12.84 12.39
C ALA A 45 -3.20 12.72 12.65
N ILE A 46 -3.75 11.51 12.60
CA ILE A 46 -5.17 11.24 12.88
C ILE A 46 -5.48 11.44 14.37
N GLN A 47 -4.58 11.03 15.27
CA GLN A 47 -4.75 11.27 16.71
C GLN A 47 -4.82 12.78 17.01
N GLU A 48 -3.93 13.58 16.45
CA GLU A 48 -3.94 15.04 16.60
C GLU A 48 -5.21 15.67 15.99
N ALA A 49 -5.69 15.14 14.86
CA ALA A 49 -6.94 15.58 14.26
C ALA A 49 -8.16 15.34 15.16
N PHE A 50 -8.26 14.17 15.81
CA PHE A 50 -9.31 13.94 16.81
C PHE A 50 -9.21 14.91 17.99
N VAL A 51 -7.99 15.17 18.50
CA VAL A 51 -7.78 16.13 19.59
C VAL A 51 -8.30 17.52 19.18
N ARG A 52 -7.93 18.00 17.98
CA ARG A 52 -8.42 19.29 17.46
C ARG A 52 -9.94 19.33 17.33
N ALA A 53 -10.55 18.29 16.78
CA ALA A 53 -11.99 18.23 16.52
C ALA A 53 -12.84 18.09 17.80
N SER A 54 -12.29 17.48 18.85
CA SER A 54 -13.03 17.14 20.07
C SER A 54 -13.42 18.31 20.97
N GLY A 55 -12.59 19.37 21.02
CA GLY A 55 -12.69 20.42 22.02
C GLY A 55 -12.61 19.97 23.50
N GLY A 56 -12.33 18.68 23.78
CA GLY A 56 -12.48 18.06 25.11
C GLY A 56 -11.87 16.65 25.20
N GLY A 57 -12.22 15.90 26.25
CA GLY A 57 -11.73 14.54 26.45
C GLY A 57 -12.48 13.52 25.59
N LEU A 58 -11.77 12.72 24.78
CA LEU A 58 -12.33 11.63 23.98
C LEU A 58 -11.62 10.30 24.26
N LEU A 59 -12.41 9.23 24.27
CA LEU A 59 -11.88 7.88 24.14
C LEU A 59 -11.78 7.52 22.66
N LEU A 60 -10.55 7.55 22.14
CA LEU A 60 -10.25 7.35 20.73
C LEU A 60 -10.47 5.90 20.29
N PRO A 61 -10.79 5.67 19.00
CA PRO A 61 -10.72 4.32 18.44
C PRO A 61 -9.30 3.78 18.51
N ARG A 62 -9.16 2.46 18.47
CA ARG A 62 -7.86 1.82 18.39
C ARG A 62 -7.22 2.14 17.03
N LEU A 63 -6.11 2.89 17.02
CA LEU A 63 -5.36 3.21 15.82
C LEU A 63 -4.24 2.19 15.56
N VAL A 64 -4.26 1.56 14.39
CA VAL A 64 -3.39 0.42 14.05
C VAL A 64 -2.67 0.69 12.73
N ALA A 65 -1.34 0.71 12.76
CA ALA A 65 -0.52 0.89 11.56
C ALA A 65 -0.32 -0.46 10.85
N VAL A 66 -0.77 -0.57 9.59
CA VAL A 66 -0.70 -1.82 8.80
C VAL A 66 0.52 -1.93 7.89
N GLY A 67 1.21 -0.82 7.61
CA GLY A 67 2.40 -0.79 6.75
C GLY A 67 3.72 -0.57 7.49
N ASP A 68 3.70 -0.57 8.83
CA ASP A 68 4.89 -0.30 9.63
C ASP A 68 5.82 -1.53 9.75
N PRO A 69 7.16 -1.34 9.75
CA PRO A 69 8.17 -2.31 10.17
C PRO A 69 7.75 -3.16 11.37
N GLU A 70 7.35 -2.46 12.42
CA GLU A 70 6.78 -2.96 13.66
C GLU A 70 5.26 -2.85 13.54
N LEU A 71 4.69 -3.69 12.67
CA LEU A 71 3.25 -3.90 12.65
C LEU A 71 2.79 -4.05 14.11
N ASP A 72 1.68 -3.41 14.50
CA ASP A 72 1.11 -3.61 15.85
C ASP A 72 0.52 -5.04 15.89
N GLU A 73 1.41 -6.04 15.93
CA GLU A 73 1.13 -7.47 15.85
C GLU A 73 0.21 -7.88 16.99
N ALA A 74 0.26 -7.16 18.12
CA ALA A 74 -0.66 -7.35 19.24
C ALA A 74 -2.14 -7.12 18.89
N VAL A 75 -2.46 -6.41 17.80
CA VAL A 75 -3.84 -6.33 17.27
C VAL A 75 -4.24 -7.63 16.58
N PHE A 76 -3.28 -8.25 15.91
CA PHE A 76 -3.46 -9.35 14.98
C PHE A 76 -3.22 -10.72 15.64
N GLU A 77 -2.51 -10.76 16.79
CA GLU A 77 -2.17 -11.95 17.57
C GLU A 77 -3.05 -12.16 18.82
N ALA A 78 -3.96 -11.22 19.16
CA ALA A 78 -4.71 -11.23 20.43
C ALA A 78 -5.74 -12.37 20.62
N VAL A 79 -5.76 -13.40 19.77
CA VAL A 79 -6.61 -14.58 19.96
C VAL A 79 -5.79 -15.85 19.79
N PRO A 80 -5.98 -16.86 20.66
CA PRO A 80 -5.30 -18.14 20.56
C PRO A 80 -5.43 -18.73 19.15
N ASP A 81 -4.28 -18.97 18.53
CA ASP A 81 -4.15 -19.49 17.18
C ASP A 81 -3.53 -20.89 17.30
N ASP A 82 -4.20 -21.89 16.74
CA ASP A 82 -3.74 -23.28 16.74
C ASP A 82 -2.47 -23.46 15.88
N LYS A 83 -2.16 -22.50 15.00
CA LYS A 83 -1.01 -22.52 14.10
C LYS A 83 -0.34 -21.15 14.06
N PRO A 84 0.39 -20.71 15.10
CA PRO A 84 1.01 -19.38 15.14
C PRO A 84 1.90 -19.12 13.91
N VAL A 85 1.91 -17.88 13.42
CA VAL A 85 2.80 -17.52 12.31
C VAL A 85 4.24 -17.55 12.83
N PRO A 86 5.20 -18.20 12.16
CA PRO A 86 6.60 -18.19 12.58
C PRO A 86 7.13 -16.75 12.65
N PRO A 87 7.99 -16.42 13.63
CA PRO A 87 8.58 -15.09 13.73
C PRO A 87 9.52 -14.79 12.56
N ALA A 88 9.70 -13.51 12.27
CA ALA A 88 10.59 -13.07 11.22
C ALA A 88 12.07 -13.23 11.63
N VAL A 89 12.94 -13.49 10.65
CA VAL A 89 14.39 -13.36 10.83
C VAL A 89 14.75 -11.88 11.04
N ASP A 90 15.70 -11.61 11.95
CA ASP A 90 16.18 -10.25 12.19
C ASP A 90 16.82 -9.67 10.91
N PRO A 91 16.59 -8.38 10.55
CA PRO A 91 17.11 -7.80 9.31
C PRO A 91 18.64 -7.85 9.18
N LEU A 92 19.38 -7.63 10.27
CA LEU A 92 20.84 -7.69 10.25
C LEU A 92 21.30 -9.14 10.11
N GLN A 93 20.71 -10.06 10.89
CA GLN A 93 21.01 -11.48 10.77
C GLN A 93 20.75 -12.00 9.35
N ARG A 94 19.60 -11.64 8.76
CA ARG A 94 19.22 -11.97 7.38
C ARG A 94 20.28 -11.48 6.40
N ARG A 95 20.68 -10.20 6.51
CA ARG A 95 21.70 -9.61 5.62
C ARG A 95 23.04 -10.34 5.73
N MET A 96 23.47 -10.71 6.94
CA MET A 96 24.73 -11.44 7.14
C MET A 96 24.68 -12.87 6.59
N ILE A 97 23.55 -13.58 6.75
CA ILE A 97 23.38 -14.92 6.17
C ILE A 97 23.40 -14.85 4.65
N LEU A 98 22.67 -13.90 4.05
CA LEU A 98 22.66 -13.70 2.60
C LEU A 98 24.06 -13.35 2.07
N ALA A 99 24.81 -12.48 2.77
CA ALA A 99 26.19 -12.16 2.40
C ALA A 99 27.09 -13.41 2.41
N ARG A 100 26.96 -14.25 3.44
CA ARG A 100 27.67 -15.54 3.51
C ARG A 100 27.30 -16.45 2.34
N LEU A 101 26.01 -16.59 2.03
CA LEU A 101 25.55 -17.40 0.89
C LEU A 101 26.07 -16.89 -0.45
N ILE A 102 26.20 -15.56 -0.61
CA ILE A 102 26.82 -14.94 -1.80
C ILE A 102 28.30 -15.33 -1.90
N LEU A 103 29.07 -15.23 -0.82
CA LEU A 103 30.48 -15.64 -0.81
C LEU A 103 30.64 -17.14 -1.13
N GLU A 104 29.81 -17.99 -0.53
CA GLU A 104 29.81 -19.45 -0.77
C GLU A 104 29.33 -19.85 -2.18
N SER A 105 28.69 -18.95 -2.92
CA SER A 105 28.25 -19.20 -4.29
C SER A 105 29.38 -19.13 -5.32
N GLY A 106 30.56 -18.63 -4.93
CA GLY A 106 31.71 -18.41 -5.83
C GLY A 106 31.68 -17.06 -6.55
N ALA A 107 30.89 -16.10 -6.04
CA ALA A 107 30.91 -14.73 -6.50
C ALA A 107 32.30 -14.10 -6.24
N GLN A 108 32.85 -13.39 -7.23
CA GLN A 108 34.10 -12.62 -7.07
C GLN A 108 33.81 -11.30 -6.35
N ALA A 109 33.41 -11.39 -5.09
CA ALA A 109 33.11 -10.25 -4.22
C ALA A 109 33.92 -10.36 -2.93
N ASP A 110 34.43 -9.24 -2.44
CA ASP A 110 34.96 -9.18 -1.08
C ASP A 110 33.81 -9.14 -0.06
N ALA A 111 34.14 -9.15 1.24
CA ALA A 111 33.14 -9.17 2.30
C ALA A 111 32.24 -7.91 2.30
N ALA A 112 32.78 -6.74 1.97
CA ALA A 112 32.02 -5.50 1.97
C ALA A 112 31.01 -5.50 0.82
N GLU A 113 31.45 -5.92 -0.36
CA GLU A 113 30.60 -6.05 -1.54
C GLU A 113 29.55 -7.14 -1.37
N ALA A 114 29.88 -8.27 -0.73
CA ALA A 114 28.90 -9.30 -0.40
C ALA A 114 27.78 -8.78 0.53
N VAL A 115 28.11 -7.94 1.51
CA VAL A 115 27.11 -7.30 2.39
C VAL A 115 26.27 -6.26 1.64
N ARG A 116 26.86 -5.55 0.67
CA ARG A 116 26.13 -4.62 -0.20
C ARG A 116 25.14 -5.40 -1.08
N LEU A 117 25.61 -6.41 -1.82
CA LEU A 117 24.80 -7.29 -2.68
C LEU A 117 23.71 -8.02 -1.89
N ALA A 118 23.99 -8.44 -0.65
CA ALA A 118 22.99 -9.03 0.22
C ALA A 118 21.83 -8.07 0.53
N GLY A 119 22.09 -6.77 0.62
CA GLY A 119 21.06 -5.75 0.80
C GLY A 119 20.15 -5.60 -0.43
N ASP A 120 20.76 -5.56 -1.62
CA ASP A 120 20.02 -5.49 -2.89
C ASP A 120 19.18 -6.76 -3.12
N LEU A 121 19.77 -7.92 -2.81
CA LEU A 121 19.10 -9.21 -2.87
C LEU A 121 17.92 -9.28 -1.89
N ALA A 122 18.13 -8.90 -0.63
CA ALA A 122 17.07 -8.85 0.38
C ALA A 122 15.90 -7.97 -0.08
N SER A 123 16.19 -6.78 -0.62
CA SER A 123 15.17 -5.86 -1.12
C SER A 123 14.41 -6.45 -2.31
N THR A 124 15.11 -7.15 -3.22
CA THR A 124 14.50 -7.84 -4.36
C THR A 124 13.57 -8.97 -3.91
N LEU A 125 14.03 -9.80 -2.95
CA LEU A 125 13.21 -10.85 -2.35
C LEU A 125 11.98 -10.28 -1.66
N ASP A 126 12.12 -9.19 -0.91
CA ASP A 126 11.02 -8.54 -0.23
C ASP A 126 9.97 -8.03 -1.23
N GLN A 127 10.39 -7.41 -2.34
CA GLN A 127 9.47 -6.96 -3.37
C GLN A 127 8.67 -8.13 -3.98
N LEU A 128 9.34 -9.25 -4.28
CA LEU A 128 8.68 -10.46 -4.78
C LEU A 128 7.66 -11.00 -3.77
N LEU A 129 8.05 -11.13 -2.51
CA LEU A 129 7.18 -11.66 -1.46
C LEU A 129 6.00 -10.73 -1.15
N ILE A 130 6.20 -9.41 -1.18
CA ILE A 130 5.13 -8.40 -1.03
C ILE A 130 4.12 -8.51 -2.17
N GLU A 131 4.59 -8.76 -3.39
CA GLU A 131 3.77 -8.99 -4.57
C GLU A 131 3.24 -10.43 -4.70
N GLU A 132 3.53 -11.29 -3.71
CA GLU A 132 3.16 -12.71 -3.69
C GLU A 132 3.68 -13.49 -4.91
N VAL A 133 4.78 -13.02 -5.49
CA VAL A 133 5.51 -13.70 -6.56
C VAL A 133 6.56 -14.60 -5.90
N PRO A 134 6.53 -15.92 -6.13
CA PRO A 134 7.52 -16.80 -5.53
C PRO A 134 8.90 -16.50 -6.14
N PRO A 135 9.98 -16.34 -5.35
CA PRO A 135 11.29 -15.94 -5.89
C PRO A 135 11.84 -16.84 -7.01
N ARG A 136 11.45 -18.12 -7.00
CA ARG A 136 11.78 -19.07 -8.09
C ARG A 136 11.27 -18.67 -9.47
N ALA A 137 10.21 -17.85 -9.56
CA ALA A 137 9.64 -17.39 -10.82
C ALA A 137 10.59 -16.50 -11.63
N LEU A 138 11.63 -15.93 -11.00
CA LEU A 138 12.65 -15.17 -11.70
C LEU A 138 13.43 -16.02 -12.73
N LYS A 139 13.42 -17.34 -12.58
CA LYS A 139 14.05 -18.27 -13.53
C LYS A 139 13.29 -18.41 -14.83
N ASP A 140 12.00 -18.14 -14.80
CA ASP A 140 11.10 -18.34 -15.93
C ASP A 140 10.97 -17.06 -16.78
N LEU A 141 11.73 -16.01 -16.45
CA LEU A 141 11.73 -14.76 -17.21
C LEU A 141 12.45 -14.97 -18.55
N ASP A 142 11.70 -14.78 -19.65
CA ASP A 142 12.28 -14.65 -20.98
C ASP A 142 12.91 -13.26 -21.11
N LEU A 143 14.24 -13.22 -21.02
CA LEU A 143 15.02 -12.00 -21.09
C LEU A 143 15.71 -11.82 -22.45
N GLY A 144 15.34 -12.63 -23.45
CA GLY A 144 15.94 -12.62 -24.78
C GLY A 144 17.42 -13.02 -24.76
N ASP A 145 18.21 -12.49 -25.71
CA ASP A 145 19.66 -12.69 -25.77
C ASP A 145 20.33 -11.97 -24.58
N LEU A 146 20.46 -12.70 -23.48
CA LEU A 146 21.17 -12.23 -22.30
C LEU A 146 22.67 -12.13 -22.57
N SER A 147 23.29 -11.05 -22.10
CA SER A 147 24.75 -11.02 -22.00
C SER A 147 25.24 -12.18 -21.11
N THR A 148 26.40 -12.75 -21.41
CA THR A 148 27.04 -13.82 -20.60
C THR A 148 27.18 -13.44 -19.11
N HIS A 149 27.26 -12.13 -18.81
CA HIS A 149 27.26 -11.61 -17.45
C HIS A 149 25.94 -11.84 -16.71
N TRP A 150 24.81 -11.78 -17.41
CA TRP A 150 23.49 -11.99 -16.84
C TRP A 150 23.24 -13.46 -16.51
N GLU A 151 23.64 -14.38 -17.39
CA GLU A 151 23.58 -15.82 -17.15
C GLU A 151 24.37 -16.21 -15.90
N ARG A 152 25.58 -15.63 -15.74
CA ARG A 152 26.43 -15.87 -14.57
C ARG A 152 25.80 -15.31 -13.28
N SER A 153 25.25 -14.11 -13.32
CA SER A 153 24.54 -13.53 -12.17
C SER A 153 23.29 -14.35 -11.79
N LEU A 154 22.53 -14.82 -12.78
CA LEU A 154 21.37 -15.67 -12.53
C LEU A 154 21.78 -16.98 -11.88
N ALA A 155 22.82 -17.66 -12.37
CA ALA A 155 23.32 -18.90 -11.79
C ALA A 155 23.75 -18.73 -10.31
N LEU A 156 24.43 -17.64 -9.98
CA LEU A 156 24.79 -17.31 -8.59
C LEU A 156 23.54 -17.06 -7.73
N PHE A 157 22.58 -16.30 -8.27
CA PHE A 157 21.31 -16.02 -7.62
C PHE A 157 20.51 -17.31 -7.35
N GLU A 158 20.53 -18.28 -8.27
CA GLU A 158 19.85 -19.56 -8.07
C GLU A 158 20.38 -20.35 -6.87
N VAL A 159 21.69 -20.28 -6.61
CA VAL A 159 22.30 -20.96 -5.46
C VAL A 159 21.75 -20.36 -4.18
N VAL A 160 21.70 -19.03 -4.09
CA VAL A 160 21.17 -18.34 -2.91
C VAL A 160 19.68 -18.62 -2.75
N LEU A 161 18.89 -18.60 -3.84
CA LEU A 161 17.47 -18.94 -3.81
C LEU A 161 17.16 -20.37 -3.34
N LYS A 162 18.06 -21.32 -3.62
CA LYS A 162 17.92 -22.71 -3.16
C LYS A 162 18.31 -22.86 -1.68
N ARG A 163 19.35 -22.16 -1.24
CA ARG A 163 19.90 -22.30 0.12
C ARG A 163 19.17 -21.44 1.15
N TRP A 164 18.65 -20.28 0.77
CA TRP A 164 17.99 -19.36 1.70
C TRP A 164 16.77 -19.98 2.44
N PRO A 165 15.84 -20.67 1.75
CA PRO A 165 14.73 -21.34 2.43
C PRO A 165 15.18 -22.38 3.46
N VAL A 166 16.30 -23.07 3.20
CA VAL A 166 16.87 -24.07 4.13
C VAL A 166 17.42 -23.40 5.39
N GLU A 167 18.07 -22.24 5.26
CA GLU A 167 18.51 -21.46 6.42
C GLU A 167 17.35 -20.96 7.27
N LEU A 168 16.27 -20.50 6.62
CA LEU A 168 15.06 -20.10 7.33
C LEU A 168 14.41 -21.26 8.10
N GLU A 169 14.31 -22.43 7.47
CA GLU A 169 13.80 -23.64 8.12
C GLU A 169 14.65 -24.05 9.32
N ARG A 170 15.98 -24.04 9.18
CA ARG A 170 16.93 -24.32 10.27
C ARG A 170 16.78 -23.36 11.45
N LEU A 171 16.47 -22.09 11.17
CA LEU A 171 16.23 -21.06 12.20
C LEU A 171 14.82 -21.13 12.79
N GLY A 172 13.88 -21.87 12.18
CA GLY A 172 12.46 -21.81 12.53
C GLY A 172 11.88 -20.40 12.34
N ARG A 173 12.38 -19.67 11.33
CA ARG A 173 12.01 -18.28 11.01
C ARG A 173 11.49 -18.18 9.58
N ILE A 174 10.86 -17.06 9.26
CA ILE A 174 10.47 -16.69 7.89
C ILE A 174 10.93 -15.27 7.56
N ASP A 175 10.87 -14.87 6.30
CA ASP A 175 11.08 -13.48 5.91
C ASP A 175 10.01 -12.56 6.50
N LEU A 176 10.38 -11.31 6.80
CA LEU A 176 9.45 -10.31 7.36
C LEU A 176 8.26 -10.03 6.43
N ALA A 177 8.51 -9.91 5.12
CA ALA A 177 7.48 -9.73 4.11
C ALA A 177 6.47 -10.90 4.11
N GLU A 178 6.97 -12.14 4.14
CA GLU A 178 6.14 -13.35 4.21
C GLU A 178 5.33 -13.41 5.51
N ARG A 179 5.94 -13.09 6.66
CA ARG A 179 5.24 -13.01 7.95
C ARG A 179 4.06 -12.05 7.89
N ARG A 180 4.27 -10.84 7.35
CA ARG A 180 3.20 -9.85 7.21
C ARG A 180 2.06 -10.34 6.33
N THR A 181 2.38 -10.90 5.17
CA THR A 181 1.36 -11.46 4.26
C THR A 181 0.51 -12.52 4.97
N ARG A 182 1.13 -13.41 5.76
CA ARG A 182 0.41 -14.41 6.56
C ARG A 182 -0.44 -13.80 7.67
N LEU A 183 0.07 -12.82 8.41
CA LEU A 183 -0.68 -12.14 9.46
C LEU A 183 -1.90 -11.41 8.89
N LEU A 184 -1.73 -10.64 7.81
CA LEU A 184 -2.83 -9.96 7.12
C LEU A 184 -3.87 -10.95 6.60
N ALA A 185 -3.44 -12.08 6.01
CA ALA A 185 -4.35 -13.12 5.52
C ALA A 185 -5.18 -13.75 6.65
N LYS A 186 -4.56 -14.01 7.82
CA LYS A 186 -5.28 -14.53 9.00
C LYS A 186 -6.34 -13.56 9.50
N VAL A 187 -5.99 -12.28 9.56
CA VAL A 187 -6.89 -11.21 10.02
C VAL A 187 -8.05 -11.05 9.05
N ALA A 188 -7.76 -11.00 7.75
CA ALA A 188 -8.78 -10.95 6.70
C ALA A 188 -9.72 -12.15 6.77
N LYS A 189 -9.20 -13.37 6.98
CA LYS A 189 -10.03 -14.56 7.18
C LYS A 189 -10.92 -14.42 8.41
N ARG A 190 -10.32 -14.10 9.56
CA ARG A 190 -11.04 -13.96 10.83
C ARG A 190 -12.15 -12.93 10.78
N TRP A 191 -11.87 -11.74 10.22
CA TRP A 191 -12.87 -10.68 10.12
C TRP A 191 -13.98 -11.00 9.13
N ARG A 192 -13.72 -11.83 8.12
CA ARG A 192 -14.77 -12.37 7.25
C ARG A 192 -15.70 -13.31 8.00
N ASP A 193 -15.14 -14.20 8.82
CA ASP A 193 -15.90 -15.22 9.55
C ASP A 193 -16.62 -14.65 10.79
N ALA A 194 -15.96 -13.72 11.50
CA ALA A 194 -16.46 -13.07 12.72
C ALA A 194 -15.99 -11.60 12.77
N PRO A 195 -16.73 -10.68 12.11
CA PRO A 195 -16.43 -9.24 12.15
C PRO A 195 -16.37 -8.69 13.59
N PRO A 196 -15.49 -7.72 13.89
CA PRO A 196 -15.51 -7.01 15.17
C PRO A 196 -16.88 -6.34 15.45
N ALA A 197 -17.26 -6.24 16.72
CA ALA A 197 -18.54 -5.65 17.12
C ALA A 197 -18.64 -4.13 16.85
N GLY A 198 -17.50 -3.43 16.98
CA GLY A 198 -17.35 -2.02 16.64
C GLY A 198 -17.08 -1.79 15.16
N PHE A 199 -16.97 -0.52 14.75
CA PHE A 199 -16.63 -0.21 13.37
C PHE A 199 -15.16 -0.51 13.06
N VAL A 200 -14.87 -0.78 11.79
CA VAL A 200 -13.51 -0.89 11.28
C VAL A 200 -13.35 0.07 10.11
N CYS A 201 -12.44 1.03 10.24
CA CYS A 201 -12.16 2.02 9.21
C CYS A 201 -10.72 1.90 8.71
N ALA A 202 -10.53 1.50 7.46
CA ALA A 202 -9.22 1.53 6.82
C ALA A 202 -9.05 2.86 6.08
N ALA A 203 -8.14 3.71 6.54
CA ALA A 203 -8.01 5.09 6.07
C ALA A 203 -6.59 5.40 5.60
N GLY A 204 -6.49 5.99 4.40
CA GLY A 204 -5.22 6.49 3.87
C GLY A 204 -4.28 5.40 3.36
N ILE A 205 -4.73 4.15 3.32
CA ILE A 205 -3.92 3.01 2.87
C ILE A 205 -3.99 2.93 1.35
N THR A 206 -2.89 3.31 0.68
CA THR A 206 -2.76 3.31 -0.79
C THR A 206 -1.81 2.24 -1.32
N ALA A 207 -1.18 1.46 -0.43
CA ALA A 207 -0.32 0.35 -0.82
C ALA A 207 -1.15 -0.69 -1.58
N SER A 208 -0.70 -1.06 -2.78
CA SER A 208 -1.45 -1.95 -3.68
C SER A 208 -1.12 -3.43 -3.47
N ALA A 209 -0.26 -3.79 -2.52
CA ALA A 209 0.14 -5.18 -2.25
C ALA A 209 -1.09 -6.12 -2.14
N PRO A 210 -1.08 -7.34 -2.72
CA PRO A 210 -2.27 -8.18 -2.80
C PRO A 210 -2.87 -8.52 -1.42
N ALA A 211 -2.04 -8.77 -0.40
CA ALA A 211 -2.49 -8.98 0.97
C ALA A 211 -3.26 -7.78 1.55
N ILE A 212 -2.81 -6.56 1.27
CA ILE A 212 -3.50 -5.32 1.69
C ILE A 212 -4.82 -5.19 0.95
N ALA A 213 -4.83 -5.39 -0.37
CA ALA A 213 -6.06 -5.33 -1.17
C ALA A 213 -7.12 -6.31 -0.65
N ARG A 214 -6.72 -7.55 -0.30
CA ARG A 214 -7.63 -8.54 0.31
C ARG A 214 -8.15 -8.10 1.67
N LEU A 215 -7.31 -7.51 2.52
CA LEU A 215 -7.75 -6.97 3.82
C LEU A 215 -8.74 -5.82 3.62
N LEU A 216 -8.44 -4.85 2.75
CA LEU A 216 -9.33 -3.72 2.46
C LEU A 216 -10.66 -4.19 1.87
N ARG A 217 -10.64 -5.22 1.02
CA ARG A 217 -11.85 -5.86 0.49
C ARG A 217 -12.72 -6.44 1.61
N VAL A 218 -12.12 -7.18 2.56
CA VAL A 218 -12.85 -7.68 3.74
C VAL A 218 -13.42 -6.52 4.56
N VAL A 219 -12.64 -5.45 4.77
CA VAL A 219 -13.14 -4.25 5.46
C VAL A 219 -14.32 -3.62 4.73
N ALA A 220 -14.30 -3.53 3.41
CA ALA A 220 -15.40 -2.97 2.63
C ALA A 220 -16.70 -3.79 2.71
N GLU A 221 -16.60 -5.10 2.93
CA GLU A 221 -17.74 -6.03 2.98
C GLU A 221 -18.33 -6.20 4.41
N MET A 222 -17.63 -5.74 5.44
CA MET A 222 -18.12 -5.83 6.82
C MET A 222 -19.32 -4.88 7.08
N PRO A 223 -20.31 -5.27 7.90
CA PRO A 223 -21.50 -4.45 8.17
C PRO A 223 -21.21 -3.04 8.71
N LYS A 224 -20.14 -2.87 9.50
CA LYS A 224 -19.66 -1.57 10.03
C LYS A 224 -18.27 -1.22 9.49
N GLY A 225 -17.95 -1.73 8.30
CA GLY A 225 -16.68 -1.53 7.64
C GLY A 225 -16.66 -0.28 6.77
N MET A 226 -15.51 0.41 6.74
CA MET A 226 -15.29 1.59 5.92
C MET A 226 -13.88 1.56 5.34
N VAL A 227 -13.74 1.82 4.04
CA VAL A 227 -12.45 2.10 3.39
C VAL A 227 -12.48 3.53 2.90
N VAL A 228 -11.52 4.35 3.34
CA VAL A 228 -11.41 5.77 3.02
C VAL A 228 -10.08 6.02 2.31
N LEU A 229 -10.13 6.20 0.99
CA LEU A 229 -8.95 6.45 0.17
C LEU A 229 -8.64 7.94 0.05
N PRO A 230 -7.37 8.35 0.00
CA PRO A 230 -6.99 9.73 -0.22
C PRO A 230 -6.99 10.04 -1.72
N GLY A 231 -7.81 10.98 -2.13
CA GLY A 231 -7.74 11.59 -3.46
C GLY A 231 -8.01 10.64 -4.62
N LEU A 232 -8.83 9.61 -4.45
CA LEU A 232 -9.30 8.79 -5.57
C LEU A 232 -10.14 9.68 -6.50
N SER A 233 -9.70 9.82 -7.74
CA SER A 233 -10.40 10.58 -8.77
C SER A 233 -11.56 9.76 -9.31
N THR A 234 -12.76 10.00 -8.78
CA THR A 234 -13.99 9.32 -9.23
C THR A 234 -14.58 9.93 -10.50
N GLY A 235 -14.19 11.17 -10.83
CA GLY A 235 -14.72 11.92 -11.98
C GLY A 235 -13.87 11.91 -13.25
N ILE A 236 -12.72 11.23 -13.27
CA ILE A 236 -11.89 11.15 -14.48
C ILE A 236 -12.53 10.25 -15.54
N ASP A 237 -12.33 10.61 -16.80
CA ASP A 237 -12.91 9.91 -17.94
C ASP A 237 -12.43 8.45 -18.01
N GLU A 238 -13.28 7.57 -18.53
CA GLU A 238 -12.99 6.14 -18.64
C GLU A 238 -11.78 5.88 -19.56
N ARG A 239 -11.60 6.68 -20.63
CA ARG A 239 -10.43 6.57 -21.50
C ARG A 239 -9.15 6.91 -20.73
N GLU A 240 -9.17 8.00 -19.97
CA GLU A 240 -8.04 8.43 -19.15
C GLU A 240 -7.69 7.37 -18.10
N TRP A 241 -8.69 6.91 -17.34
CA TRP A 241 -8.51 5.84 -16.36
C TRP A 241 -7.88 4.61 -17.00
N ASN A 242 -8.37 4.17 -18.16
CA ASN A 242 -7.85 3.01 -18.86
C ASN A 242 -6.44 3.17 -19.41
N LEU A 243 -5.98 4.41 -19.70
CA LEU A 243 -4.59 4.64 -20.13
C LEU A 243 -3.57 4.29 -19.05
N LEU A 244 -3.90 4.46 -17.76
CA LEU A 244 -2.96 4.34 -16.66
C LEU A 244 -2.39 2.93 -16.44
N GLY A 245 -3.13 1.89 -16.85
CA GLY A 245 -2.82 0.50 -16.50
C GLY A 245 -3.32 0.07 -15.11
N PRO A 246 -3.08 -1.16 -14.65
CA PRO A 246 -2.41 -2.24 -15.38
C PRO A 246 -3.17 -2.61 -16.65
N HIS A 247 -2.44 -3.15 -17.63
CA HIS A 247 -3.00 -3.59 -18.90
C HIS A 247 -3.00 -5.12 -18.98
N ASP A 248 -4.04 -5.66 -19.60
CA ASP A 248 -4.07 -7.06 -19.98
C ASP A 248 -2.99 -7.36 -21.01
N PRO A 249 -2.46 -8.60 -21.02
CA PRO A 249 -1.51 -9.00 -22.04
C PRO A 249 -2.22 -9.00 -23.39
N ASP A 250 -1.51 -8.53 -24.42
CA ASP A 250 -1.99 -8.58 -25.78
C ASP A 250 -2.29 -10.05 -26.17
N PRO A 251 -3.51 -10.37 -26.64
CA PRO A 251 -3.90 -11.77 -26.89
C PRO A 251 -3.05 -12.49 -27.95
N ALA A 252 -2.43 -11.75 -28.88
CA ALA A 252 -1.64 -12.32 -29.96
C ALA A 252 -0.16 -12.50 -29.60
N THR A 253 0.39 -11.55 -28.84
CA THR A 253 1.83 -11.50 -28.52
C THR A 253 2.14 -11.89 -27.07
N GLY A 254 1.13 -11.94 -26.20
CA GLY A 254 1.30 -12.14 -24.75
C GLY A 254 1.95 -10.96 -24.02
N ARG A 255 2.37 -9.91 -24.73
CA ARG A 255 3.10 -8.77 -24.17
C ARG A 255 2.14 -7.81 -23.48
N ARG A 256 2.52 -7.32 -22.30
CA ARG A 256 1.75 -6.27 -21.61
C ARG A 256 2.27 -4.90 -22.00
N ARG A 257 1.34 -3.98 -22.33
CA ARG A 257 1.69 -2.56 -22.40
C ARG A 257 2.18 -2.10 -21.03
N ARG A 258 3.19 -1.24 -21.01
CA ARG A 258 3.70 -0.65 -19.77
C ARG A 258 2.63 0.23 -19.12
N ALA A 259 2.51 0.16 -17.80
CA ALA A 259 1.63 1.03 -17.05
C ALA A 259 2.27 2.41 -16.78
N MET A 260 1.45 3.39 -16.42
CA MET A 260 1.92 4.72 -16.05
C MET A 260 2.19 4.78 -14.55
N GLU A 261 3.23 4.07 -14.09
CA GLU A 261 3.50 3.90 -12.66
C GLU A 261 3.73 5.21 -11.89
N THR A 262 4.15 6.26 -12.61
CA THR A 262 4.40 7.60 -12.06
C THR A 262 3.15 8.46 -11.92
N HIS A 263 2.01 8.06 -12.50
CA HIS A 263 0.79 8.85 -12.39
C HIS A 263 0.20 8.72 -10.97
N PRO A 264 -0.24 9.83 -10.33
CA PRO A 264 -0.78 9.80 -8.96
C PRO A 264 -1.97 8.85 -8.70
N GLN A 265 -2.69 8.43 -9.75
CA GLN A 265 -3.88 7.59 -9.67
C GLN A 265 -3.57 6.13 -10.00
N PHE A 266 -2.39 5.81 -10.55
CA PHE A 266 -2.07 4.44 -10.97
C PHE A 266 -2.10 3.47 -9.79
N GLN A 267 -1.49 3.85 -8.66
CA GLN A 267 -1.39 2.95 -7.50
C GLN A 267 -2.77 2.69 -6.87
N LEU A 268 -3.65 3.69 -6.86
CA LEU A 268 -5.05 3.52 -6.45
C LEU A 268 -5.80 2.63 -7.44
N LYS A 269 -5.61 2.82 -8.74
CA LYS A 269 -6.20 1.96 -9.77
C LYS A 269 -5.79 0.49 -9.62
N LEU A 270 -4.50 0.22 -9.39
CA LEU A 270 -4.00 -1.12 -9.14
C LEU A 270 -4.59 -1.72 -7.86
N LEU A 271 -4.69 -0.93 -6.80
CA LEU A 271 -5.34 -1.35 -5.55
C LEU A 271 -6.81 -1.72 -5.78
N LEU A 272 -7.59 -0.87 -6.46
CA LEU A 272 -9.00 -1.10 -6.79
C LEU A 272 -9.18 -2.36 -7.64
N ALA A 273 -8.33 -2.57 -8.65
CA ALA A 273 -8.34 -3.79 -9.46
C ALA A 273 -8.10 -5.05 -8.63
N ARG A 274 -7.15 -5.02 -7.68
CA ARG A 274 -6.86 -6.14 -6.77
C ARG A 274 -7.94 -6.35 -5.71
N MET A 275 -8.61 -5.28 -5.27
CA MET A 275 -9.78 -5.35 -4.40
C MET A 275 -11.02 -5.88 -5.14
N GLY A 276 -11.05 -5.79 -6.48
CA GLY A 276 -12.22 -6.13 -7.29
C GLY A 276 -13.38 -5.16 -7.09
N VAL A 277 -13.09 -3.86 -6.98
CA VAL A 277 -14.09 -2.78 -6.82
C VAL A 277 -13.86 -1.69 -7.87
N ASN A 278 -14.93 -1.03 -8.30
CA ASN A 278 -14.90 0.07 -9.24
C ASN A 278 -14.77 1.42 -8.51
N ARG A 279 -14.05 2.37 -9.12
CA ARG A 279 -13.92 3.74 -8.60
C ARG A 279 -15.27 4.44 -8.41
N THR A 280 -16.27 4.10 -9.22
CA THR A 280 -17.62 4.70 -9.13
C THR A 280 -18.41 4.21 -7.92
N GLU A 281 -17.94 3.18 -7.21
CA GLU A 281 -18.54 2.71 -5.96
C GLU A 281 -18.14 3.57 -4.75
N PHE A 282 -17.16 4.47 -4.92
CA PHE A 282 -16.68 5.35 -3.86
C PHE A 282 -17.53 6.61 -3.76
N ALA A 283 -18.10 6.84 -2.57
CA ALA A 283 -18.75 8.10 -2.25
C ALA A 283 -17.74 9.12 -1.71
N GLU A 284 -18.01 10.40 -1.87
CA GLU A 284 -17.21 11.42 -1.18
C GLU A 284 -17.45 11.35 0.33
N TRP A 285 -16.37 11.32 1.10
CA TRP A 285 -16.43 11.34 2.55
C TRP A 285 -16.97 12.68 3.04
N GLN A 286 -18.05 12.60 3.80
CA GLN A 286 -18.65 13.77 4.45
C GLN A 286 -17.87 14.05 5.74
N GLY A 287 -17.06 15.09 5.68
CA GLY A 287 -16.21 15.61 6.76
C GLY A 287 -15.34 16.74 6.23
N GLY A 288 -15.14 17.79 7.02
CA GLY A 288 -14.44 19.00 6.59
C GLY A 288 -13.66 19.67 7.72
N SER A 289 -12.77 20.58 7.36
CA SER A 289 -11.94 21.29 8.32
C SER A 289 -11.65 22.73 7.90
N ALA A 290 -11.25 23.57 8.87
CA ALA A 290 -10.75 24.92 8.59
C ALA A 290 -9.43 24.92 7.77
N HIS A 291 -8.80 23.76 7.59
CA HIS A 291 -7.56 23.60 6.81
C HIS A 291 -7.83 23.19 5.36
N ASP A 292 -9.10 23.04 4.96
CA ASP A 292 -9.47 22.65 3.61
C ASP A 292 -9.20 23.79 2.61
N ALA A 293 -8.68 23.42 1.45
CA ALA A 293 -8.53 24.30 0.31
C ALA A 293 -9.79 24.30 -0.57
N PRO A 294 -9.99 25.32 -1.43
CA PRO A 294 -11.10 25.33 -2.38
C PRO A 294 -11.06 24.13 -3.34
N ALA A 295 -12.23 23.54 -3.60
CA ALA A 295 -12.37 22.37 -4.49
C ALA A 295 -11.85 22.60 -5.92
N ALA A 296 -11.86 23.86 -6.40
CA ALA A 296 -11.29 24.24 -7.69
C ALA A 296 -9.81 23.81 -7.84
N ARG A 297 -9.04 23.80 -6.74
CA ARG A 297 -7.63 23.39 -6.75
C ARG A 297 -7.44 21.95 -7.17
N SER A 298 -8.31 21.04 -6.71
CA SER A 298 -8.22 19.62 -7.07
C SER A 298 -8.43 19.42 -8.57
N ARG A 299 -9.41 20.10 -9.17
CA ARG A 299 -9.67 19.99 -10.62
C ARG A 299 -8.50 20.46 -11.47
N THR A 300 -7.86 21.58 -11.09
CA THR A 300 -6.67 22.06 -11.79
C THR A 300 -5.51 21.07 -11.68
N ILE A 301 -5.26 20.52 -10.48
CA ILE A 301 -4.19 19.53 -10.27
C ILE A 301 -4.47 18.24 -11.05
N GLU A 302 -5.68 17.71 -11.00
CA GLU A 302 -6.07 16.51 -11.77
C GLU A 302 -5.82 16.74 -13.27
N THR A 303 -6.23 17.90 -13.78
CA THR A 303 -6.02 18.27 -15.19
C THR A 303 -4.53 18.38 -15.56
N ALA A 304 -3.71 18.95 -14.67
CA ALA A 304 -2.26 19.06 -14.86
C ALA A 304 -1.56 17.69 -14.84
N MET A 305 -2.16 16.70 -14.19
CA MET A 305 -1.62 15.33 -14.10
C MET A 305 -2.11 14.41 -15.23
N ALA A 306 -2.91 14.94 -16.16
CA ALA A 306 -3.44 14.17 -17.28
C ALA A 306 -2.32 13.46 -18.07
N PRO A 307 -2.55 12.23 -18.55
CA PRO A 307 -1.60 11.52 -19.39
C PRO A 307 -1.13 12.33 -20.60
N PRO A 308 0.14 12.17 -21.05
CA PRO A 308 0.69 12.90 -22.20
C PRO A 308 -0.23 12.88 -23.43
N GLU A 309 -0.89 11.76 -23.70
CA GLU A 309 -1.81 11.55 -24.82
C GLU A 309 -3.06 12.44 -24.77
N LEU A 310 -3.43 12.93 -23.57
CA LEU A 310 -4.63 13.71 -23.31
C LEU A 310 -4.35 15.21 -23.09
N THR A 311 -3.07 15.60 -22.97
CA THR A 311 -2.67 17.00 -22.77
C THR A 311 -3.09 17.96 -23.89
N ARG A 312 -3.43 17.45 -25.09
CA ARG A 312 -4.01 18.25 -26.18
C ARG A 312 -5.28 18.99 -25.73
N ALA A 313 -6.06 18.40 -24.82
CA ALA A 313 -7.29 18.99 -24.31
C ALA A 313 -7.05 20.27 -23.49
N TRP A 314 -5.82 20.54 -23.04
CA TRP A 314 -5.51 21.71 -22.20
C TRP A 314 -5.83 23.04 -22.88
N SER A 315 -5.69 23.12 -24.21
CA SER A 315 -6.02 24.32 -24.99
C SER A 315 -7.52 24.66 -24.99
N GLY A 316 -8.39 23.69 -24.68
CA GLY A 316 -9.85 23.86 -24.60
C GLY A 316 -10.42 24.07 -23.19
N LEU A 317 -9.61 23.95 -22.13
CA LEU A 317 -10.07 24.10 -20.74
C LEU A 317 -10.65 25.48 -20.43
N GLY A 318 -11.66 25.54 -19.58
CA GLY A 318 -12.18 26.80 -19.06
C GLY A 318 -11.18 27.48 -18.10
N GLU A 319 -11.33 28.79 -17.89
CA GLU A 319 -10.46 29.55 -16.97
C GLU A 319 -10.44 28.95 -15.54
N ALA A 320 -11.58 28.46 -15.07
CA ALA A 320 -11.70 27.84 -13.74
C ALA A 320 -10.85 26.57 -13.56
N GLU A 321 -10.53 25.85 -14.65
CA GLU A 321 -9.74 24.61 -14.65
C GLU A 321 -8.25 24.86 -14.89
N ARG A 322 -7.88 26.11 -15.18
CA ARG A 322 -6.50 26.58 -15.37
C ARG A 322 -5.97 27.40 -14.21
N ARG A 323 -6.80 27.69 -13.20
CA ARG A 323 -6.42 28.52 -12.05
C ARG A 323 -5.51 27.75 -11.09
N LEU A 324 -4.28 28.23 -10.96
CA LEU A 324 -3.24 27.72 -10.05
C LEU A 324 -3.00 28.66 -8.86
N ASP A 325 -3.97 29.53 -8.53
CA ASP A 325 -3.83 30.48 -7.44
C ASP A 325 -3.50 29.79 -6.11
N GLY A 326 -2.40 30.21 -5.48
CA GLY A 326 -1.90 29.62 -4.24
C GLY A 326 -1.22 28.25 -4.39
N VAL A 327 -1.02 27.76 -5.61
CA VAL A 327 -0.17 26.58 -5.88
C VAL A 327 1.29 27.01 -5.92
N ARG A 328 2.17 26.25 -5.26
CA ARG A 328 3.62 26.45 -5.27
C ARG A 328 4.29 25.16 -5.74
N ALA A 329 5.24 25.27 -6.66
CA ALA A 329 6.09 24.16 -7.05
C ALA A 329 7.32 24.12 -6.12
N LEU A 330 7.71 22.92 -5.70
CA LEU A 330 8.97 22.67 -5.01
C LEU A 330 9.79 21.72 -5.89
N GLU A 331 10.99 22.15 -6.25
CA GLU A 331 11.97 21.28 -6.90
C GLU A 331 12.88 20.71 -5.82
N ALA A 332 12.93 19.38 -5.73
CA ALA A 332 13.80 18.67 -4.79
C ALA A 332 14.90 17.94 -5.57
N ALA A 333 16.10 17.87 -5.00
CA ALA A 333 17.18 17.07 -5.58
C ALA A 333 16.73 15.60 -5.70
N THR A 334 16.97 15.02 -6.87
CA THR A 334 16.66 13.61 -7.18
C THR A 334 17.75 12.68 -6.67
#